data_AF-A0A7K1LT65-F1
#
_entry.id   AF-A0A7K1LT65-F1
#
_cell.length_a   1.000
_cell.length_b   1.000
_cell.length_c   1.000
_cell.angle_alpha   90.00
_cell.angle_beta   90.00
_cell.angle_gamma   90.00
#
_symmetry.space_group_name_H-M   'P 1'
#
loop_
_entity.id
_entity.type
_entity.pdbx_description
1 polymer ?
#
loop_
_entity_poly.entity_id
_entity_poly.type
_entity_poly.pdbx_seq_one_letter_code
_entity_poly.pdbx_strand_id
1 'polypeptide(L)'
;MTDDHSFRPRPTSLSAALLLGAWIAQPATAAYVEAGRPGDPASWRSAEYQQDWGLERMRADQAYAAGIDGQGVKIGEMDSGFDPSHPDTPASR
;
A
#
# COMPACT_ATOMS: atom_id res chain seq x y z
N MET A 1 -24.54 46.14 -50.78
CA MET A 1 -23.75 47.27 -50.27
C MET A 1 -24.24 47.54 -48.84
N THR A 2 -23.99 46.58 -47.96
CA THR A 2 -23.21 46.73 -46.70
C THR A 2 -24.03 47.37 -45.58
N ASP A 3 -24.64 46.50 -44.76
CA ASP A 3 -25.09 46.83 -43.41
C ASP A 3 -23.87 47.25 -42.56
N ASP A 4 -23.90 48.45 -42.00
CA ASP A 4 -22.88 48.95 -41.08
C ASP A 4 -23.53 49.26 -39.73
N HIS A 5 -23.44 48.30 -38.81
CA HIS A 5 -23.85 48.47 -37.42
C HIS A 5 -22.65 48.92 -36.59
N SER A 6 -22.66 50.18 -36.21
CA SER A 6 -21.71 50.76 -35.27
C SER A 6 -22.06 50.48 -33.80
N PHE A 7 -21.01 50.22 -33.01
CA PHE A 7 -20.81 50.59 -31.60
C PHE A 7 -21.17 49.57 -30.48
N ARG A 8 -20.16 49.10 -29.71
CA ARG A 8 -19.76 49.63 -28.38
C ARG A 8 -18.67 48.77 -27.69
N PRO A 9 -17.79 49.36 -26.84
CA PRO A 9 -16.62 48.70 -26.26
C PRO A 9 -16.80 48.13 -24.83
N ARG A 10 -15.90 47.18 -24.49
CA ARG A 10 -15.37 46.74 -23.15
C ARG A 10 -16.33 45.93 -22.23
N PRO A 11 -15.85 44.97 -21.39
CA PRO A 11 -14.63 45.06 -20.54
C PRO A 11 -13.71 43.82 -20.51
N THR A 12 -12.48 44.07 -20.07
CA THR A 12 -11.48 43.09 -19.60
C THR A 12 -12.01 42.28 -18.41
N SER A 13 -11.91 40.96 -18.46
CA SER A 13 -12.10 40.09 -17.30
C SER A 13 -10.88 39.21 -17.07
N LEU A 14 -10.41 39.29 -15.82
CA LEU A 14 -9.23 38.71 -15.22
C LEU A 14 -9.13 37.18 -15.35
N SER A 15 -7.89 36.71 -15.47
CA SER A 15 -7.31 35.50 -14.89
C SER A 15 -8.24 34.44 -14.31
N ALA A 16 -8.27 33.27 -14.92
CA ALA A 16 -8.57 32.02 -14.23
C ALA A 16 -7.34 31.10 -14.34
N ALA A 17 -6.38 31.29 -13.43
CA ALA A 17 -5.34 30.31 -13.20
C ALA A 17 -6.02 29.07 -12.57
N LEU A 18 -6.25 28.03 -13.37
CA LEU A 18 -6.61 26.73 -12.84
C LEU A 18 -5.42 26.19 -12.05
N LEU A 19 -5.58 26.17 -10.73
CA LEU A 19 -4.67 25.50 -9.80
C LEU A 19 -4.56 24.03 -10.19
N LEU A 20 -3.37 23.63 -10.62
CA LEU A 20 -2.98 22.24 -10.82
C LEU A 20 -2.87 21.58 -9.44
N GLY A 21 -4.01 21.18 -8.89
CA GLY A 21 -4.12 20.53 -7.59
C GLY A 21 -3.50 19.13 -7.61
N ALA A 22 -2.26 19.05 -7.14
CA ALA A 22 -1.62 17.94 -6.43
C ALA A 22 -2.18 16.52 -6.71
N TRP A 23 -1.57 15.81 -7.67
CA TRP A 23 -1.55 14.35 -7.66
C TRP A 23 -0.58 13.89 -6.56
N ILE A 24 -0.99 13.96 -5.30
CA ILE A 24 -0.31 13.17 -4.26
C ILE A 24 -0.92 11.78 -4.36
N ALA A 25 -0.23 10.87 -5.05
CA ALA A 25 -0.50 9.45 -4.93
C ALA A 25 -0.29 9.09 -3.45
N GLN A 26 -1.38 8.91 -2.72
CA GLN A 26 -1.30 8.40 -1.35
C GLN A 26 -0.89 6.93 -1.46
N PRO A 27 0.18 6.48 -0.79
CA PRO A 27 0.42 5.06 -0.66
C PRO A 27 -0.75 4.46 0.12
N ALA A 28 -1.61 3.72 -0.57
CA ALA A 28 -2.67 2.95 0.06
C ALA A 28 -2.02 1.71 0.70
N THR A 29 -1.54 1.84 1.93
CA THR A 29 -1.21 0.68 2.75
C THR A 29 -2.53 0.10 3.23
N ALA A 30 -3.05 -0.91 2.52
CA ALA A 30 -4.15 -1.70 3.02
C ALA A 30 -3.66 -2.42 4.28
N ALA A 31 -4.33 -2.20 5.41
CA ALA A 31 -4.05 -2.97 6.61
C ALA A 31 -4.29 -4.45 6.30
N TYR A 32 -3.28 -5.28 6.52
CA TYR A 32 -3.40 -6.72 6.37
C TYR A 32 -4.48 -7.25 7.33
N VAL A 33 -5.39 -8.07 6.82
CA VAL A 33 -6.40 -8.77 7.61
C VAL A 33 -6.09 -10.25 7.54
N GLU A 34 -5.73 -10.84 8.67
CA GLU A 34 -5.45 -12.27 8.77
C GLU A 34 -6.71 -13.09 8.49
N ALA A 35 -6.62 -14.01 7.53
CA ALA A 35 -7.71 -14.91 7.16
C ALA A 35 -7.58 -16.29 7.83
N GLY A 36 -6.40 -16.59 8.38
CA GLY A 36 -6.07 -17.77 9.12
C GLY A 36 -6.97 -17.98 10.35
N ARG A 37 -7.32 -19.24 10.57
CA ARG A 37 -8.17 -19.70 11.67
C ARG A 37 -7.32 -20.57 12.60
N PRO A 38 -7.38 -20.35 13.92
CA PRO A 38 -6.73 -21.22 14.89
C PRO A 38 -7.19 -22.68 14.70
N GLY A 39 -6.24 -23.62 14.76
CA GLY A 39 -6.49 -25.05 14.61
C GLY A 39 -6.79 -25.54 13.19
N ASP A 40 -6.84 -24.66 12.19
CA ASP A 40 -7.06 -25.03 10.79
C ASP A 40 -5.85 -24.61 9.91
N PRO A 41 -4.83 -25.49 9.75
CA PRO A 41 -3.66 -25.18 8.92
C PRO A 41 -3.99 -24.82 7.47
N ALA A 42 -5.07 -25.35 6.90
CA ALA A 42 -5.42 -25.07 5.51
C ALA A 42 -5.83 -23.60 5.32
N SER A 43 -6.43 -22.98 6.34
CA SER A 43 -6.82 -21.56 6.30
C SER A 43 -5.64 -20.58 6.20
N TRP A 44 -4.42 -21.02 6.54
CA TRP A 44 -3.20 -20.21 6.49
C TRP A 44 -2.48 -20.27 5.13
N ARG A 45 -2.96 -21.09 4.19
CA ARG A 45 -2.34 -21.27 2.86
C ARG A 45 -2.89 -20.28 1.84
N SER A 46 -2.72 -18.99 2.13
CA SER A 46 -3.12 -17.88 1.25
C SER A 46 -2.43 -17.94 -0.14
N ALA A 47 -2.87 -17.10 -1.08
CA ALA A 47 -2.21 -17.00 -2.37
C ALA A 47 -0.74 -16.54 -2.25
N GLU A 48 -0.46 -15.67 -1.28
CA GLU A 48 0.88 -15.21 -0.94
C GLU A 48 1.73 -16.32 -0.32
N TYR A 49 1.16 -17.11 0.61
CA TYR A 49 1.84 -18.29 1.19
C TYR A 49 2.37 -19.23 0.11
N GLN A 50 1.59 -19.44 -0.96
CA GLN A 50 1.95 -20.33 -2.06
C GLN A 50 3.07 -19.78 -2.96
N GLN A 51 3.44 -18.50 -2.83
CA GLN A 51 4.58 -17.92 -3.56
C GLN A 51 5.93 -18.28 -2.94
N ASP A 52 5.98 -18.69 -1.67
CA ASP A 52 7.20 -19.09 -0.99
C ASP A 52 7.20 -20.60 -0.68
N TRP A 53 7.97 -21.35 -1.47
CA TRP A 53 8.13 -22.79 -1.30
C TRP A 53 8.72 -23.17 0.07
N GLY A 54 9.47 -22.27 0.72
CA GLY A 54 10.09 -22.48 2.01
C GLY A 54 9.06 -22.61 3.14
N LEU A 55 7.94 -21.90 3.05
CA LEU A 55 6.88 -21.92 4.07
C LEU A 55 6.23 -23.30 4.17
N GLU A 56 5.95 -23.95 3.04
CA GLU A 56 5.43 -25.32 3.04
C GLU A 56 6.47 -26.31 3.57
N ARG A 57 7.73 -26.15 3.15
CA ARG A 57 8.82 -27.05 3.55
C ARG A 57 9.11 -27.01 5.05
N MET A 58 8.91 -25.85 5.69
CA MET A 58 9.03 -25.67 7.14
C MET A 58 7.73 -25.97 7.90
N ARG A 59 6.63 -26.30 7.21
CA ARG A 59 5.29 -26.50 7.80
C ARG A 59 4.81 -25.29 8.61
N ALA A 60 5.04 -24.08 8.08
CA ALA A 60 4.65 -22.84 8.75
C ALA A 60 3.12 -22.75 8.97
N ASP A 61 2.32 -23.35 8.10
CA ASP A 61 0.86 -23.47 8.22
C ASP A 61 0.42 -24.12 9.55
N GLN A 62 1.18 -25.12 10.01
CA GLN A 62 0.92 -25.78 11.27
C GLN A 62 1.27 -24.90 12.47
N ALA A 63 2.38 -24.17 12.38
CA ALA A 63 2.81 -23.27 13.44
C ALA A 63 1.80 -22.13 13.62
N TYR A 64 1.37 -21.51 12.52
CA TYR A 64 0.36 -20.46 12.55
C TYR A 64 -0.99 -20.94 13.07
N ALA A 65 -1.45 -22.14 12.63
CA ALA A 65 -2.66 -22.74 13.19
C ALA A 65 -2.56 -23.03 14.69
N ALA A 66 -1.35 -23.30 15.21
CA ALA A 66 -1.09 -23.44 16.63
C ALA A 66 -0.93 -22.09 17.37
N GLY A 67 -1.03 -20.95 16.67
CA GLY A 67 -0.86 -19.62 17.24
C GLY A 67 0.61 -19.22 17.46
N ILE A 68 1.55 -19.90 16.79
CA ILE A 68 2.98 -19.61 16.88
C ILE A 68 3.36 -18.72 15.69
N ASP A 69 3.56 -17.43 15.97
CA ASP A 69 3.80 -16.38 14.96
C ASP A 69 5.10 -15.59 15.19
N GLY A 70 5.85 -15.91 16.26
CA GLY A 70 7.10 -15.24 16.61
C GLY A 70 6.95 -13.93 17.39
N GLN A 71 5.74 -13.58 17.85
CA GLN A 71 5.52 -12.40 18.67
C GLN A 71 6.42 -12.40 19.92
N GLY A 72 7.09 -11.27 20.17
CA GLY A 72 8.03 -11.10 21.28
C GLY A 72 9.43 -11.69 21.05
N VAL A 73 9.69 -12.35 19.91
CA VAL A 73 11.03 -12.84 19.55
C VAL A 73 11.84 -11.72 18.89
N LYS A 74 13.03 -11.43 19.41
CA LYS A 74 13.96 -10.45 18.82
C LYS A 74 14.89 -11.13 17.83
N ILE A 75 14.93 -10.62 16.60
CA ILE A 75 15.80 -11.08 15.54
C ILE A 75 16.82 -9.97 15.21
N GLY A 76 18.08 -10.36 14.99
CA GLY A 76 19.12 -9.45 14.50
C GLY A 76 19.58 -9.89 13.11
N GLU A 77 19.58 -8.95 12.17
CA GLU A 77 20.09 -9.15 10.80
C GLU A 77 21.47 -8.50 10.68
N MET A 78 22.46 -9.27 10.22
CA MET A 78 23.82 -8.81 9.99
C MET A 78 24.11 -8.84 8.49
N ASP A 79 23.79 -7.74 7.82
CA ASP A 79 23.99 -7.51 6.38
C ASP A 79 24.60 -6.10 6.17
N SER A 80 24.70 -5.69 4.91
CA SER A 80 25.09 -4.37 4.43
C SER A 80 24.16 -3.23 4.87
N GLY A 81 22.91 -3.52 5.27
CA GLY A 81 21.96 -2.54 5.77
C GLY A 81 20.53 -3.08 5.88
N PHE A 82 19.61 -2.23 6.35
CA PHE A 82 18.18 -2.50 6.47
C PHE A 82 17.40 -1.24 6.08
N ASP A 83 16.33 -1.37 5.28
CA ASP A 83 15.43 -0.26 4.92
C ASP A 83 14.21 -0.23 5.86
N PRO A 84 14.19 0.65 6.89
CA PRO A 84 13.07 0.75 7.81
C PRO A 84 11.84 1.45 7.23
N SER A 85 11.93 1.99 6.02
CA SER A 85 10.83 2.71 5.36
C SER A 85 9.93 1.82 4.50
N HIS A 86 10.33 0.57 4.27
CA HIS A 86 9.53 -0.40 3.52
C HIS A 86 8.25 -0.77 4.32
N PRO A 87 7.05 -0.76 3.70
CA PRO A 87 5.78 -0.92 4.41
C PRO A 87 5.63 -2.24 5.17
N ASP A 88 6.23 -3.33 4.68
CA ASP A 88 6.12 -4.66 5.30
C ASP A 88 7.15 -4.91 6.42
N THR A 89 8.22 -4.11 6.46
CA THR A 89 9.33 -4.23 7.41
C THR A 89 9.61 -2.90 8.12
N PRO A 90 8.62 -2.34 8.85
CA PRO A 90 8.87 -1.16 9.67
C PRO A 90 9.85 -1.46 10.79
N ALA A 91 10.58 -0.44 11.25
CA ALA A 91 11.55 -0.57 12.35
C ALA A 91 10.96 -1.07 13.68
N SER A 92 9.64 -0.96 13.85
CA SER A 92 8.88 -1.48 14.99
C SER A 92 7.68 -2.27 14.49
N ARG A 93 7.52 -3.50 14.96
CA ARG A 93 6.32 -4.33 14.81
C ARG A 93 5.73 -4.62 16.17
#